data_AF-O01641-F1
#
_entry.id   AF-O01641-F1
#
_cell.length_a   1.000
_cell.length_b   1.000
_cell.length_c   1.000
_cell.angle_alpha   90.00
_cell.angle_beta   90.00
_cell.angle_gamma   90.00
#
_symmetry.space_group_name_H-M   'P 1'
#
loop_
_entity.id
_entity.type
_entity.pdbx_description
1 polymer ?
#
loop_
_entity_poly.entity_id
_entity_poly.type
_entity_poly.pdbx_seq_one_letter_code
_entity_poly.pdbx_strand_id
1 'polypeptide(L)'
;PRIPVAVTNAVSWRSEGIKYRKNEVFLDVIESVNLLANANGNVLRSEIVGAIKMRVYLSGMPELRLGLNDKVLFESTGRGKSKSVELEDVKFHQCVRLSRFENDRTISFIPPDGEFELMSYRLNTH
;
A
#
# COMPACT_ATOMS: atom_id res chain seq x y z
N PRO A 1 17.91 -32.76 2.76
CA PRO A 1 17.60 -31.30 2.75
C PRO A 1 16.11 -31.07 3.04
N ARG A 2 15.76 -30.54 4.23
CA ARG A 2 14.37 -30.14 4.53
C ARG A 2 14.06 -28.87 3.72
N ILE A 3 13.05 -28.94 2.86
CA ILE A 3 12.55 -27.78 2.11
C ILE A 3 12.02 -26.77 3.14
N PRO A 4 12.36 -25.47 3.04
CA PRO A 4 11.82 -24.47 3.95
C PRO A 4 10.29 -24.50 3.89
N VAL A 5 9.65 -24.59 5.06
CA VAL A 5 8.18 -24.71 5.19
C VAL A 5 7.45 -23.52 4.53
N ALA A 6 8.13 -22.38 4.38
CA ALA A 6 7.64 -21.20 3.66
C ALA A 6 7.33 -21.46 2.17
N VAL A 7 7.89 -22.51 1.55
CA VAL A 7 7.64 -22.84 0.14
C VAL A 7 6.28 -23.56 -0.06
N THR A 8 5.69 -24.12 0.99
CA THR A 8 4.42 -24.86 0.94
C THR A 8 3.28 -24.20 1.71
N ASN A 9 3.53 -23.05 2.34
CA ASN A 9 2.54 -22.36 3.16
C ASN A 9 1.81 -21.28 2.34
N ALA A 10 0.55 -20.99 2.67
CA ALA A 10 -0.24 -19.96 1.97
C ALA A 10 0.35 -18.54 2.11
N VAL A 11 1.30 -18.35 3.04
CA VAL A 11 2.07 -17.12 3.26
C VAL A 11 3.55 -17.44 3.06
N SER A 12 4.09 -17.08 1.90
CA SER A 12 5.49 -17.38 1.51
C SER A 12 6.49 -16.28 1.86
N TRP A 13 6.01 -15.09 2.24
CA TRP A 13 6.81 -13.88 2.43
C TRP A 13 7.10 -13.52 3.90
N ARG A 14 6.63 -14.31 4.87
CA ARG A 14 6.89 -14.07 6.29
C ARG A 14 7.14 -15.39 7.02
N SER A 15 8.26 -15.48 7.73
CA SER A 15 8.60 -16.66 8.54
C SER A 15 7.92 -16.65 9.90
N GLU A 16 7.56 -17.82 10.41
CA GLU A 16 7.07 -17.99 11.77
C GLU A 16 8.18 -17.75 12.82
N GLY A 17 7.79 -17.42 14.06
CA GLY A 17 8.73 -17.33 15.18
C GLY A 17 9.52 -16.03 15.31
N ILE A 18 9.32 -15.05 14.40
CA ILE A 18 9.92 -13.72 14.50
C ILE A 18 9.53 -13.08 15.84
N LYS A 19 10.52 -12.51 16.54
CA LYS A 19 10.32 -11.82 17.82
C LYS A 19 11.14 -10.54 17.87
N TYR A 20 10.48 -9.45 18.24
CA TYR A 20 11.11 -8.18 18.55
C TYR A 20 10.84 -7.80 20.01
N ARG A 21 11.81 -7.14 20.64
CA ARG A 21 11.64 -6.60 22.00
C ARG A 21 10.59 -5.48 22.04
N LYS A 22 10.52 -4.69 20.96
CA LYS A 22 9.56 -3.61 20.76
C LYS A 22 8.91 -3.82 19.39
N ASN A 23 7.59 -3.83 19.36
CA ASN A 23 6.83 -4.00 18.13
C ASN A 23 6.56 -2.61 17.53
N GLU A 24 7.10 -2.35 16.34
CA GLU A 24 7.01 -1.05 15.68
C GLU A 24 6.78 -1.21 14.17
N VAL A 25 6.07 -0.26 13.60
CA VAL A 25 5.85 -0.16 12.15
C VAL A 25 6.12 1.28 11.74
N PHE A 26 6.93 1.45 10.71
CA PHE A 26 7.19 2.74 10.08
C PHE A 26 6.59 2.71 8.68
N LEU A 27 5.94 3.81 8.29
CA LEU A 27 5.34 3.98 6.98
C LEU A 27 5.90 5.26 6.37
N ASP A 28 6.48 5.13 5.18
CA ASP A 28 7.02 6.24 4.40
C ASP A 28 6.14 6.37 3.15
N VAL A 29 5.38 7.46 3.05
CA VAL A 29 4.57 7.82 1.88
C VAL A 29 5.41 8.73 1.00
N ILE A 30 5.79 8.24 -0.18
CA ILE A 30 6.73 8.90 -1.08
C ILE A 30 6.00 9.21 -2.38
N GLU A 31 5.92 10.48 -2.73
CA GLU A 31 5.26 10.94 -3.95
C GLU A 31 6.26 11.65 -4.86
N SER A 32 6.25 11.27 -6.14
CA SER A 32 7.01 11.92 -7.21
C SER A 32 6.06 12.63 -8.15
N VAL A 33 6.31 13.92 -8.41
CA VAL A 33 5.51 14.75 -9.31
C VAL A 33 6.16 14.78 -10.68
N ASN A 34 5.48 14.22 -11.68
CA ASN A 34 5.89 14.30 -13.07
C ASN A 34 5.14 15.45 -13.73
N LEU A 35 5.86 16.48 -14.15
CA LEU A 35 5.31 17.68 -14.79
C LEU A 35 5.96 17.92 -16.15
N LEU A 36 5.14 18.09 -17.19
CA LEU A 36 5.57 18.52 -18.52
C LEU A 36 4.85 19.83 -18.86
N ALA A 37 5.60 20.89 -19.15
CA ALA A 37 5.07 22.17 -19.58
C ALA A 37 5.66 22.59 -20.94
N ASN A 38 4.88 23.27 -21.75
CA ASN A 38 5.36 23.88 -22.99
C ASN A 38 6.05 25.24 -22.73
N ALA A 39 6.70 25.81 -23.75
CA ALA A 39 7.37 27.10 -23.64
C ALA A 39 6.43 28.28 -23.32
N ASN A 40 5.13 28.11 -23.55
CA ASN A 40 4.09 29.11 -23.21
C ASN A 40 3.62 28.99 -21.75
N GLY A 41 4.18 28.05 -20.97
CA GLY A 41 3.80 27.80 -19.58
C GLY A 41 2.52 26.97 -19.41
N ASN A 42 1.98 26.36 -20.47
CA ASN A 42 0.85 25.45 -20.35
C ASN A 42 1.33 24.06 -19.93
N VAL A 43 0.67 23.49 -18.93
CA VAL A 43 0.91 22.13 -18.47
C VAL A 43 0.33 21.15 -19.50
N LEU A 44 1.20 20.33 -20.09
CA LEU A 44 0.85 19.28 -21.05
C LEU A 44 0.57 17.95 -20.35
N ARG A 45 1.26 17.67 -19.24
CA ARG A 45 1.07 16.48 -18.41
C ARG A 45 1.41 16.81 -16.97
N SER A 46 0.56 16.36 -16.04
CA SER A 46 0.85 16.41 -14.62
C SER A 46 0.27 15.17 -13.94
N GLU A 47 1.14 14.35 -13.37
CA GLU A 47 0.76 13.16 -12.64
C GLU A 47 1.62 13.01 -11.38
N ILE A 48 1.04 12.36 -10.37
CA ILE A 48 1.74 11.94 -9.16
C ILE A 48 1.90 10.43 -9.23
N VAL A 49 3.13 9.97 -9.05
CA VAL A 49 3.44 8.56 -8.83
C VAL A 49 3.84 8.41 -7.37
N GLY A 50 2.99 7.73 -6.60
CA GLY A 50 3.17 7.49 -5.18
C GLY A 50 3.57 6.06 -4.85
N ALA A 51 4.27 5.88 -3.74
CA ALA A 51 4.57 4.58 -3.16
C ALA A 51 4.48 4.65 -1.64
N ILE A 52 3.97 3.58 -1.03
CA ILE A 52 3.96 3.39 0.42
C ILE A 52 5.01 2.33 0.74
N LYS A 53 6.12 2.77 1.33
CA LYS A 53 7.17 1.88 1.84
C LYS A 53 6.95 1.64 3.32
N MET A 54 7.17 0.41 3.76
CA MET A 54 7.00 0.01 5.15
C MET A 54 8.28 -0.58 5.69
N ARG A 55 8.56 -0.29 6.96
CA ARG A 55 9.54 -1.02 7.77
C ARG A 55 8.81 -1.64 8.95
N VAL A 56 8.72 -2.97 8.95
CA VAL A 56 7.89 -3.72 9.89
C VAL A 56 8.79 -4.52 10.82
N TYR A 57 8.72 -4.18 12.11
CA TYR A 57 9.42 -4.88 13.19
C TYR A 57 8.38 -5.41 14.17
N LEU A 58 7.66 -6.46 13.75
CA LEU A 58 6.56 -7.06 14.51
C LEU A 58 6.85 -8.52 14.84
N SER A 59 6.42 -8.96 16.01
CA SER A 59 6.55 -10.37 16.44
C SER A 59 5.41 -11.23 15.88
N GLY A 60 5.69 -12.51 15.60
CA GLY A 60 4.70 -13.49 15.15
C GLY A 60 4.21 -13.26 13.72
N MET A 61 2.93 -13.59 13.47
CA MET A 61 2.24 -13.48 12.18
C MET A 61 1.08 -12.47 12.25
N PRO A 62 1.36 -11.17 12.38
CA PRO A 62 0.31 -10.16 12.55
C PRO A 62 -0.47 -9.95 11.24
N GLU A 63 -1.78 -9.78 11.34
CA GLU A 63 -2.61 -9.25 10.25
C GLU A 63 -2.77 -7.73 10.45
N LEU A 64 -2.34 -6.96 9.47
CA LEU A 64 -2.45 -5.51 9.43
C LEU A 64 -3.58 -5.09 8.48
N ARG A 65 -4.22 -3.96 8.82
CA ARG A 65 -5.18 -3.28 7.97
C ARG A 65 -4.78 -1.82 7.81
N LEU A 66 -4.65 -1.36 6.57
CA LEU A 66 -4.40 0.04 6.24
C LEU A 66 -5.67 0.66 5.66
N GLY A 67 -6.10 1.76 6.26
CA GLY A 67 -7.18 2.60 5.74
C GLY A 67 -6.60 3.83 5.07
N LEU A 68 -6.95 4.05 3.80
CA LEU A 68 -6.64 5.27 3.06
C LEU A 68 -7.89 6.13 2.88
N ASN A 69 -7.72 7.42 2.65
CA ASN A 69 -8.81 8.34 2.28
C ASN A 69 -9.20 8.22 0.80
N ASP A 70 -9.42 6.98 0.35
CA ASP A 70 -9.87 6.68 -1.00
C ASP A 70 -11.27 7.29 -1.23
N LYS A 71 -11.44 8.03 -2.32
CA LYS A 71 -12.71 8.65 -2.72
C LYS A 71 -13.82 7.62 -2.85
N VAL A 72 -13.52 6.43 -3.37
CA VAL A 72 -14.52 5.36 -3.51
C VAL A 72 -15.01 4.87 -2.15
N LEU A 73 -14.12 4.79 -1.15
CA LEU A 73 -14.46 4.47 0.24
C LEU A 73 -15.30 5.56 0.90
N PHE A 74 -14.95 6.82 0.67
CA PHE A 74 -15.65 7.94 1.28
C PHE A 74 -17.04 8.16 0.66
N GLU A 75 -17.21 7.87 -0.63
CA GLU A 75 -18.51 7.91 -1.31
C GLU A 75 -19.43 6.77 -0.83
N SER A 76 -18.91 5.55 -0.70
CA SER A 76 -19.71 4.39 -0.23
C SER A 76 -20.15 4.48 1.24
N THR A 77 -19.42 5.25 2.06
CA THR A 77 -19.72 5.45 3.49
C THR A 77 -20.48 6.75 3.80
N GLY A 78 -20.95 7.48 2.77
CA GLY A 78 -21.73 8.71 2.93
C GLY A 78 -20.93 9.92 3.42
N ARG A 79 -19.58 9.87 3.32
CA ARG A 79 -18.65 10.93 3.73
C ARG A 79 -18.11 11.75 2.54
N GLY A 80 -18.80 11.75 1.40
CA GLY A 80 -18.37 12.40 0.15
C GLY A 80 -18.13 13.92 0.18
N LYS A 81 -18.31 14.60 1.33
CA LYS A 81 -17.91 16.01 1.53
C LYS A 81 -16.49 16.18 2.07
N SER A 82 -15.79 15.10 2.44
CA SER A 82 -14.42 15.13 2.95
C SER A 82 -13.39 15.06 1.81
N LYS A 83 -12.22 15.69 1.98
CA LYS A 83 -11.12 15.65 1.00
C LYS A 83 -10.65 14.21 0.79
N SER A 84 -10.89 13.67 -0.40
CA SER A 84 -10.54 12.31 -0.80
C SER A 84 -9.50 12.27 -1.91
N VAL A 85 -8.85 11.13 -2.06
CA VAL A 85 -7.87 10.87 -3.13
C VAL A 85 -8.48 9.89 -4.12
N GLU A 86 -8.49 10.26 -5.40
CA GLU A 86 -8.97 9.40 -6.48
C GLU A 86 -7.78 8.65 -7.09
N LEU A 87 -7.58 7.42 -6.62
CA LEU A 87 -6.49 6.55 -7.07
C LEU A 87 -6.85 5.95 -8.43
N GLU A 88 -6.14 6.33 -9.50
CA GLU A 88 -6.41 5.80 -10.85
C GLU A 88 -5.95 4.35 -10.97
N ASP A 89 -4.67 4.13 -10.70
CA ASP A 89 -4.04 2.83 -10.77
C ASP A 89 -3.39 2.55 -9.42
N VAL A 90 -3.60 1.34 -8.90
CA VAL A 90 -2.96 0.85 -7.67
C VAL A 90 -2.35 -0.51 -7.92
N LYS A 91 -1.09 -0.67 -7.51
CA LYS A 91 -0.38 -1.94 -7.49
C LYS A 91 -0.04 -2.30 -6.06
N PHE A 92 -0.31 -3.53 -5.68
CA PHE A 92 -0.06 -4.03 -4.33
C PHE A 92 1.06 -5.06 -4.32
N HIS A 93 1.75 -5.14 -3.20
CA HIS A 93 2.58 -6.28 -2.89
C HIS A 93 1.72 -7.55 -2.75
N GLN A 94 2.30 -8.72 -3.06
CA GLN A 94 1.64 -10.03 -2.98
C GLN A 94 1.04 -10.36 -1.60
N CYS A 95 1.46 -9.65 -0.56
CA CYS A 95 0.94 -9.85 0.79
C CYS A 95 -0.49 -9.32 1.01
N VAL A 96 -0.98 -8.47 0.10
CA VAL A 96 -2.31 -7.86 0.17
C VAL A 96 -3.37 -8.80 -0.34
N ARG A 97 -4.46 -8.93 0.43
CA ARG A 97 -5.64 -9.71 0.04
C ARG A 97 -6.49 -8.90 -0.94
N LEU A 98 -6.24 -9.04 -2.24
CA LEU A 98 -6.94 -8.30 -3.31
C LEU A 98 -8.46 -8.44 -3.22
N SER A 99 -8.98 -9.62 -2.89
CA SER A 99 -10.43 -9.84 -2.74
C SER A 99 -11.08 -9.01 -1.64
N ARG A 100 -10.35 -8.62 -0.58
CA ARG A 100 -10.87 -7.69 0.44
C ARG A 100 -10.92 -6.27 -0.12
N PHE A 101 -9.85 -5.84 -0.77
CA PHE A 101 -9.78 -4.53 -1.40
C PHE A 101 -10.87 -4.32 -2.48
N GLU A 102 -11.16 -5.34 -3.29
CA GLU A 102 -12.23 -5.24 -4.29
C GLU A 102 -13.63 -5.08 -3.67
N ASN A 103 -13.88 -5.73 -2.52
CA ASN A 103 -15.19 -5.74 -1.88
C ASN A 103 -15.47 -4.48 -1.07
N ASP A 104 -14.53 -4.09 -0.21
CA ASP A 104 -14.73 -3.02 0.77
C ASP A 104 -13.55 -2.03 0.81
N ARG A 105 -12.64 -2.10 -0.18
CA ARG A 105 -11.43 -1.25 -0.30
C ARG A 105 -10.52 -1.30 0.93
N THR A 106 -10.64 -2.31 1.78
CA THR A 106 -9.73 -2.53 2.90
C THR A 106 -8.44 -3.19 2.43
N ILE A 107 -7.30 -2.55 2.71
CA ILE A 107 -5.98 -3.13 2.47
C ILE A 107 -5.62 -4.01 3.68
N SER A 108 -5.92 -5.31 3.61
CA SER A 108 -5.56 -6.30 4.64
C SER A 108 -4.40 -7.19 4.19
N PHE A 109 -3.39 -7.38 5.05
CA PHE A 109 -2.18 -8.12 4.70
C PHE A 109 -1.44 -8.65 5.93
N ILE A 110 -0.64 -9.71 5.74
CA ILE A 110 0.40 -10.12 6.67
C ILE A 110 1.72 -9.57 6.12
N PRO A 111 2.39 -8.60 6.77
CA PRO A 111 3.57 -7.94 6.19
C PRO A 111 4.80 -8.85 6.16
N PRO A 112 5.63 -8.80 5.10
CA PRO A 112 7.02 -9.20 5.18
C PRO A 112 7.73 -8.56 6.38
N ASP A 113 8.78 -9.21 6.86
CA ASP A 113 9.61 -8.67 7.93
C ASP A 113 10.65 -7.71 7.39
N GLY A 114 10.93 -6.62 8.11
CA GLY A 114 11.86 -5.58 7.65
C GLY A 114 11.26 -4.62 6.64
N GLU A 115 12.06 -4.20 5.65
CA GLU A 115 11.69 -3.17 4.67
C GLU A 115 11.08 -3.76 3.39
N PHE A 116 9.94 -3.23 2.95
CA PHE A 116 9.32 -3.57 1.67
C PHE A 116 8.40 -2.45 1.17
N GLU A 117 8.09 -2.44 -0.13
CA GLU A 117 7.04 -1.59 -0.69
C GLU A 117 5.69 -2.29 -0.60
N LEU A 118 4.74 -1.69 0.12
CA LEU A 118 3.38 -2.24 0.27
C LEU A 118 2.55 -2.03 -0.99
N MET A 119 2.61 -0.81 -1.54
CA MET A 119 1.84 -0.44 -2.71
C MET A 119 2.46 0.74 -3.45
N SER A 120 2.17 0.82 -4.74
CA SER A 120 2.38 2.01 -5.57
C SER A 120 1.06 2.45 -6.20
N TYR A 121 0.90 3.74 -6.40
CA TYR A 121 -0.31 4.34 -6.93
C TYR A 121 -0.02 5.48 -7.89
N ARG A 122 -0.97 5.79 -8.78
CA ARG A 122 -0.88 6.91 -9.71
C ARG A 122 -2.13 7.80 -9.58
N LEU A 123 -1.90 9.11 -9.61
CA LEU A 123 -2.94 10.14 -9.60
C LEU A 123 -2.68 11.08 -10.79
N ASN A 124 -3.70 11.39 -11.58
CA ASN A 124 -3.61 12.53 -12.48
C ASN A 124 -4.00 13.80 -11.74
N THR A 125 -3.20 14.85 -11.88
CA THR A 125 -3.53 16.18 -11.36
C THR A 125 -3.91 17.04 -12.56
N HIS A 126 -5.21 17.22 -12.79
CA HIS A 126 -5.72 18.12 -13.82
C HIS A 126 -5.48 19.59 -13.47
#